data_AF-A0A4E9FK44-F1
#
_entry.id   AF-A0A4E9FK44-F1
#
_cell.length_a   1.000
_cell.length_b   1.000
_cell.length_c   1.000
_cell.angle_alpha   90.00
_cell.angle_beta   90.00
_cell.angle_gamma   90.00
#
_symmetry.space_group_name_H-M   'P 1'
#
loop_
_entity.id
_entity.type
_entity.pdbx_description
1 polymer ?
#
loop_
_entity_poly.entity_id
_entity_poly.type
_entity_poly.pdbx_seq_one_letter_code
_entity_poly.pdbx_strand_id
1 'polypeptide(L)'
;MESLKYSQFEPLYELWCDYFSTLINGSNGQLDARMLKADYHGCLLMIVEAANPAQVGLCGIVIRETRQTFMLITKQDRLLTIPKQDTIFQFALEGKIYLLFGNAFRFQPSLRAKKIFKNRCSIPFFLK
;
A
#
# COMPACT_ATOMS: atom_id res chain seq x y z
N MET A 1 -24.46 -1.24 14.65
CA MET A 1 -23.05 -0.99 14.28
C MET A 1 -23.06 0.12 13.25
N GLU A 2 -22.51 1.27 13.56
CA GLU A 2 -22.38 2.37 12.58
C GLU A 2 -21.57 1.88 11.37
N SER A 3 -22.05 2.20 10.17
CA SER A 3 -21.31 1.94 8.93
C SER A 3 -20.12 2.89 8.87
N LEU A 4 -18.91 2.35 8.72
CA LEU A 4 -17.71 3.15 8.45
C LEU A 4 -17.89 3.95 7.16
N LYS A 5 -17.54 5.23 7.21
CA LYS A 5 -17.63 6.17 6.09
C LYS A 5 -16.24 6.54 5.60
N TYR A 6 -16.07 6.65 4.28
CA TYR A 6 -14.80 7.04 3.66
C TYR A 6 -14.29 8.38 4.20
N SER A 7 -15.19 9.36 4.37
CA SER A 7 -14.87 10.70 4.87
C SER A 7 -14.21 10.70 6.26
N GLN A 8 -14.45 9.69 7.08
CA GLN A 8 -13.82 9.57 8.40
C GLN A 8 -12.32 9.27 8.30
N PHE A 9 -11.85 8.77 7.15
CA PHE A 9 -10.46 8.37 6.93
C PHE A 9 -9.67 9.36 6.07
N GLU A 10 -10.31 10.40 5.53
CA GLU A 10 -9.61 11.45 4.76
C GLU A 10 -8.52 12.16 5.59
N PRO A 11 -8.76 12.54 6.87
CA PRO A 11 -7.70 13.11 7.71
C PRO A 11 -6.54 12.14 7.96
N LEU A 12 -6.82 10.84 7.99
CA LEU A 12 -5.78 9.82 8.15
C LEU A 12 -4.89 9.74 6.90
N TYR A 13 -5.48 9.91 5.71
CA TYR A 13 -4.73 9.98 4.47
C TYR A 13 -3.85 11.23 4.38
N GLU A 14 -4.35 12.39 4.81
CA GLU A 14 -3.57 13.63 4.88
C GLU A 14 -2.37 13.47 5.83
N LEU A 15 -2.59 12.94 7.03
CA LEU A 15 -1.52 12.65 7.98
C LEU A 15 -0.48 11.67 7.42
N TRP A 16 -0.94 10.66 6.68
CA TRP A 16 -0.06 9.68 6.05
C TRP A 16 0.78 10.31 4.93
N CYS A 17 0.23 11.26 4.16
CA CYS A 17 0.98 11.99 3.14
C CYS A 17 2.13 12.78 3.78
N ASP A 18 1.86 13.56 4.82
CA ASP A 18 2.89 14.32 5.53
C ASP A 18 3.98 13.38 6.09
N TYR A 19 3.56 12.30 6.77
CA TYR A 19 4.47 11.28 7.28
C TYR A 19 5.37 10.71 6.18
N PHE A 20 4.80 10.24 5.07
CA PHE A 20 5.56 9.58 4.02
C PHE A 20 6.48 10.57 3.28
N SER A 21 6.03 11.81 3.09
CA SER A 21 6.87 12.91 2.55
C SER A 21 8.09 13.17 3.44
N THR A 22 7.93 13.24 4.77
CA THR A 22 9.09 13.39 5.67
C THR A 22 10.07 12.21 5.58
N LEU A 23 9.54 11.00 5.40
CA LEU A 23 10.36 9.79 5.28
C LEU A 23 11.21 9.78 4.00
N ILE A 24 10.61 10.20 2.87
CA ILE A 24 11.28 10.31 1.57
C ILE A 24 12.28 11.47 1.55
N ASN A 25 11.95 12.61 2.15
CA ASN A 25 12.87 13.74 2.26
C ASN A 25 14.07 13.37 3.14
N GLY A 26 13.85 12.61 4.22
CA GLY A 26 14.92 12.05 5.05
C GLY A 26 15.77 10.97 4.36
N SER A 27 15.42 10.56 3.13
CA SER A 27 16.22 9.65 2.29
C SER A 27 16.79 10.33 1.04
N ASN A 28 16.80 11.67 1.01
CA ASN A 28 17.21 12.45 -0.18
C ASN A 28 16.46 12.01 -1.45
N GLY A 29 15.19 11.61 -1.31
CA GLY A 29 14.36 11.15 -2.42
C GLY A 29 14.62 9.71 -2.87
N GLN A 30 15.51 8.96 -2.21
CA GLN A 30 15.82 7.58 -2.56
C GLN A 30 14.90 6.58 -1.84
N LEU A 31 14.43 5.56 -2.55
CA LEU A 31 13.73 4.44 -1.94
C LEU A 31 14.73 3.51 -1.25
N ASP A 32 14.55 3.28 0.04
CA ASP A 32 15.39 2.37 0.81
C ASP A 32 14.57 1.43 1.70
N ALA A 33 15.26 0.61 2.50
CA ALA A 33 14.64 -0.36 3.39
C ALA A 33 13.72 0.24 4.48
N ARG A 34 13.76 1.56 4.72
CA ARG A 34 12.82 2.23 5.64
C ARG A 34 11.40 2.19 5.09
N MET A 35 11.24 2.29 3.77
CA MET A 35 9.93 2.28 3.12
C MET A 35 9.21 0.96 3.34
N LEU A 36 9.92 -0.18 3.29
CA LEU A 36 9.33 -1.47 3.61
C LEU A 36 8.84 -1.55 5.06
N LYS A 37 9.52 -0.88 5.99
CA LYS A 37 9.17 -0.83 7.42
C LYS A 37 8.13 0.25 7.75
N ALA A 38 7.82 1.14 6.80
CA ALA A 38 6.92 2.25 7.02
C ALA A 38 5.51 1.76 7.38
N ASP A 39 4.76 2.63 8.03
CA ASP A 39 3.34 2.44 8.25
C ASP A 39 2.58 2.80 6.95
N TYR A 40 1.63 1.95 6.57
CA TYR A 40 0.77 2.14 5.41
C TYR A 40 -0.71 2.31 5.77
N HIS A 41 -1.07 2.37 7.07
CA HIS A 41 -2.40 2.81 7.48
C HIS A 41 -2.59 4.28 7.07
N GLY A 42 -3.71 4.58 6.41
CA GLY A 42 -3.95 5.88 5.79
C GLY A 42 -3.50 5.99 4.34
N CYS A 43 -2.69 5.06 3.82
CA CYS A 43 -2.25 5.11 2.43
C CYS A 43 -3.42 4.87 1.45
N LEU A 44 -3.59 5.72 0.44
CA LEU A 44 -4.53 5.49 -0.66
C LEU A 44 -3.89 4.56 -1.70
N LEU A 45 -4.29 3.28 -1.67
CA LEU A 45 -3.78 2.27 -2.58
C LEU A 45 -4.75 2.01 -3.74
N MET A 46 -4.19 1.76 -4.92
CA MET A 46 -4.87 1.17 -6.06
C MET A 46 -4.23 -0.18 -6.43
N ILE A 47 -5.03 -1.18 -6.77
CA ILE A 47 -4.53 -2.47 -7.24
C ILE A 47 -4.21 -2.39 -8.72
N VAL A 48 -2.96 -2.68 -9.09
CA VAL A 48 -2.50 -2.64 -10.50
C VAL A 48 -2.39 -4.04 -11.10
N GLU A 49 -2.09 -5.02 -10.27
CA GLU A 49 -1.97 -6.43 -10.67
C GLU A 49 -2.43 -7.27 -9.48
N ALA A 50 -3.21 -8.32 -9.75
CA ALA A 50 -3.67 -9.25 -8.73
C ALA A 50 -3.96 -10.61 -9.37
N ALA A 51 -3.82 -11.68 -8.58
CA ALA A 51 -4.23 -13.02 -9.00
C ALA A 51 -5.72 -13.11 -9.38
N ASN A 52 -6.57 -12.26 -8.78
CA ASN A 52 -7.97 -12.09 -9.17
C ASN A 52 -8.13 -10.82 -10.01
N PRO A 53 -8.35 -10.92 -11.35
CA PRO A 53 -8.47 -9.76 -12.23
C PRO A 53 -9.61 -8.80 -11.85
N ALA A 54 -10.67 -9.27 -11.19
CA ALA A 54 -11.79 -8.43 -10.75
C ALA A 54 -11.40 -7.40 -9.68
N GLN A 55 -10.23 -7.56 -9.05
CA GLN A 55 -9.70 -6.62 -8.08
C GLN A 55 -8.87 -5.49 -8.71
N VAL A 56 -8.41 -5.66 -9.94
CA VAL A 56 -7.57 -4.68 -10.63
C VAL A 56 -8.37 -3.39 -10.87
N GLY A 57 -7.76 -2.24 -10.57
CA GLY A 57 -8.39 -0.93 -10.67
C GLY A 57 -9.22 -0.53 -9.44
N LEU A 58 -9.47 -1.43 -8.48
CA LEU A 58 -10.07 -1.04 -7.21
C LEU A 58 -9.08 -0.16 -6.42
N CYS A 59 -9.61 0.82 -5.68
CA CYS A 59 -8.81 1.73 -4.88
C CYS A 59 -9.50 2.10 -3.57
N GLY A 60 -8.71 2.45 -2.56
CA GLY A 60 -9.21 2.87 -1.26
C GLY A 60 -8.13 3.16 -0.24
N ILE A 61 -8.52 3.82 0.85
CA ILE A 61 -7.62 4.15 1.96
C ILE A 61 -7.42 2.91 2.82
N VAL A 62 -6.18 2.55 3.13
CA VAL A 62 -5.86 1.45 4.02
C VAL A 62 -6.31 1.78 5.44
N ILE A 63 -7.29 1.04 5.95
CA ILE A 63 -7.76 1.18 7.34
C ILE A 63 -7.14 0.16 8.28
N ARG A 64 -6.68 -0.97 7.73
CA ARG A 64 -6.07 -2.04 8.50
C ARG A 64 -5.07 -2.80 7.66
N GLU A 65 -3.88 -2.96 8.20
CA GLU A 65 -2.86 -3.85 7.69
C GLU A 65 -2.78 -5.12 8.54
N THR A 66 -2.83 -6.29 7.90
CA THR A 66 -2.50 -7.57 8.56
C THR A 66 -1.31 -8.23 7.88
N ARG A 67 -0.87 -9.38 8.39
CA ARG A 67 0.20 -10.16 7.74
C ARG A 67 -0.13 -10.54 6.30
N GLN A 68 -1.38 -10.85 5.97
CA GLN A 68 -1.73 -11.40 4.65
C GLN A 68 -2.55 -10.44 3.79
N THR A 69 -3.16 -9.41 4.38
CA THR A 69 -4.13 -8.57 3.69
C THR A 69 -3.94 -7.10 3.99
N PHE A 70 -4.38 -6.27 3.04
CA PHE A 70 -4.76 -4.89 3.28
C PHE A 70 -6.28 -4.78 3.27
N MET A 71 -6.85 -4.09 4.25
CA MET A 71 -8.26 -3.72 4.26
C MET A 71 -8.38 -2.26 3.85
N LEU A 72 -9.16 -2.00 2.81
CA LEU A 72 -9.34 -0.69 2.20
C LEU A 72 -10.77 -0.20 2.39
N ILE A 73 -10.97 1.09 2.64
CA ILE A 73 -12.27 1.76 2.51
C ILE A 73 -12.33 2.48 1.16
N THR A 74 -13.38 2.19 0.38
CA THR A 74 -13.63 2.82 -0.93
C THR A 74 -14.47 4.09 -0.78
N LYS A 75 -14.48 4.96 -1.80
CA LYS A 75 -15.35 6.15 -1.83
C LYS A 75 -16.85 5.83 -1.76
N GLN A 76 -17.25 4.59 -2.03
CA GLN A 76 -18.63 4.12 -1.91
C GLN A 76 -18.96 3.54 -0.53
N ASP A 77 -18.15 3.86 0.49
CA ASP A 77 -18.29 3.35 1.86
C ASP A 77 -18.23 1.81 1.97
N ARG A 78 -17.59 1.15 1.00
CA ARG A 78 -17.41 -0.31 1.00
C ARG A 78 -16.02 -0.69 1.49
N LEU A 79 -15.97 -1.70 2.35
CA LEU A 79 -14.74 -2.32 2.80
C LEU A 79 -14.30 -3.40 1.82
N LEU A 80 -13.05 -3.35 1.40
CA LEU A 80 -12.40 -4.36 0.57
C LEU A 80 -11.27 -5.00 1.35
N THR A 81 -11.21 -6.33 1.38
CA THR A 81 -10.05 -7.05 1.93
C THR A 81 -9.27 -7.66 0.78
N ILE A 82 -8.06 -7.14 0.55
CA ILE A 82 -7.23 -7.51 -0.59
C ILE A 82 -6.06 -8.38 -0.09
N PRO A 83 -5.87 -9.59 -0.65
CA PRO A 83 -4.70 -10.39 -0.34
C PRO A 83 -3.44 -9.72 -0.89
N LYS A 84 -2.38 -9.72 -0.09
CA LYS A 84 -1.05 -9.22 -0.48
C LYS A 84 -0.31 -10.20 -1.37
N GLN A 85 -0.67 -11.47 -1.31
CA GLN A 85 -0.05 -12.50 -2.12
C GLN A 85 -0.36 -12.25 -3.60
N ASP A 86 0.69 -12.21 -4.41
CA ASP A 86 0.60 -12.07 -5.87
C ASP A 86 -0.25 -10.87 -6.31
N THR A 87 -0.12 -9.78 -5.54
CA THR A 87 -0.78 -8.49 -5.77
C THR A 87 0.26 -7.38 -5.77
N ILE A 88 0.17 -6.49 -6.76
CA ILE A 88 0.93 -5.24 -6.82
C ILE A 88 -0.05 -4.10 -6.59
N PHE A 89 0.30 -3.23 -5.64
CA PHE A 89 -0.42 -2.00 -5.36
C PHE A 89 0.37 -0.81 -5.86
N GLN A 90 -0.30 0.32 -6.08
CA GLN A 90 0.35 1.61 -6.30
C GLN A 90 -0.29 2.69 -5.43
N PHE A 91 0.50 3.72 -5.14
CA PHE A 91 0.00 5.00 -4.64
C PHE A 91 0.75 6.15 -5.31
N ALA A 92 0.16 7.34 -5.28
CA ALA A 92 0.77 8.56 -5.77
C ALA A 92 1.02 9.52 -4.60
N LEU A 93 2.18 10.16 -4.60
CA LEU A 93 2.53 11.21 -3.65
C LEU A 93 3.50 12.19 -4.33
N GLU A 94 3.23 13.48 -4.22
CA GLU A 94 4.08 14.56 -4.76
C GLU A 94 4.48 14.38 -6.23
N GLY A 95 3.52 13.99 -7.09
CA GLY A 95 3.75 13.78 -8.52
C GLY A 95 4.55 12.53 -8.88
N LYS A 96 4.88 11.68 -7.89
CA LYS A 96 5.57 10.40 -8.09
C LYS A 96 4.60 9.24 -7.87
N ILE A 97 4.80 8.16 -8.63
CA ILE A 97 4.08 6.90 -8.47
C ILE A 97 5.01 5.90 -7.80
N TYR A 98 4.51 5.24 -6.76
CA TYR A 98 5.22 4.22 -6.02
C TYR A 98 4.53 2.88 -6.19
N LEU A 99 5.33 1.84 -6.44
CA LEU A 99 4.84 0.47 -6.55
C LEU A 99 5.13 -0.29 -5.26
N LEU A 100 4.10 -0.98 -4.77
CA LEU A 100 4.14 -1.80 -3.57
C LEU A 100 3.92 -3.26 -3.95
N PHE A 101 4.97 -4.06 -3.87
CA PHE A 101 4.87 -5.50 -4.14
C PHE A 101 4.34 -6.21 -2.91
N GLY A 102 3.08 -6.64 -2.92
CA GLY A 102 2.39 -7.18 -1.75
C GLY A 102 3.11 -8.37 -1.11
N ASN A 103 3.79 -9.21 -1.90
CA ASN A 103 4.60 -10.32 -1.39
C ASN A 103 5.68 -9.89 -0.38
N ALA A 104 6.27 -8.70 -0.53
CA ALA A 104 7.25 -8.15 0.42
C ALA A 104 6.61 -7.71 1.75
N PHE A 105 5.30 -7.44 1.75
CA PHE A 105 4.51 -6.97 2.88
C PHE A 105 3.85 -8.11 3.67
N ARG A 106 4.18 -9.37 3.34
CA ARG A 106 3.66 -10.56 4.03
C ARG A 106 4.34 -10.88 5.36
N PHE A 107 5.16 -9.95 5.86
CA PHE A 107 5.78 -9.99 7.18
C PHE A 107 5.31 -8.81 8.02
N GLN A 108 5.37 -8.97 9.35
CA GLN A 108 5.11 -7.89 10.28
C GLN A 108 6.01 -6.68 9.93
N PRO A 109 5.52 -5.42 9.97
CA PRO A 109 6.28 -4.24 9.56
C PRO A 109 7.71 -4.21 10.14
N SER A 110 7.85 -4.51 11.43
CA SER A 110 9.13 -4.56 12.15
C SER A 110 10.14 -5.60 11.61
N LEU A 111 9.67 -6.64 10.92
CA LEU A 111 10.48 -7.76 10.42
C LEU A 111 10.82 -7.67 8.93
N ARG A 112 10.19 -6.75 8.17
CA ARG A 112 10.27 -6.74 6.69
C ARG A 112 11.68 -6.55 6.14
N ALA A 113 12.49 -5.65 6.70
CA ALA A 113 13.85 -5.45 6.18
C ALA A 113 14.84 -6.57 6.54
N LYS A 114 14.52 -7.44 7.51
CA LYS A 114 15.40 -8.55 7.93
C LYS A 114 15.20 -9.83 7.12
N LYS A 115 14.04 -9.98 6.45
CA LYS A 115 13.63 -11.19 5.72
C LYS A 115 13.33 -10.90 4.25
N ILE A 116 14.16 -10.08 3.60
CA ILE A 116 14.02 -9.81 2.16
C ILE A 116 14.32 -11.11 1.41
N PHE A 117 13.26 -11.81 1.00
CA PHE A 117 13.39 -12.88 0.01
C PHE A 117 13.80 -12.24 -1.31
N LYS A 118 14.84 -12.80 -1.96
CA LYS A 118 15.27 -12.46 -3.33
C LYS A 118 14.26 -12.94 -4.39
N ASN A 119 12.96 -12.87 -4.10
CA ASN A 119 11.96 -13.17 -5.09
C ASN A 119 11.94 -11.98 -6.05
N ARG A 120 12.50 -12.20 -7.25
CA ARG A 120 12.38 -11.27 -8.37
C ARG A 120 10.88 -11.03 -8.56
N CYS A 121 10.40 -9.87 -8.14
CA CYS A 121 9.11 -9.41 -8.60
C CYS A 121 9.26 -9.25 -10.10
N SER A 122 8.44 -9.96 -10.88
CA SER A 122 8.28 -9.66 -12.29
C SER A 122 7.86 -8.21 -12.37
N ILE A 123 8.73 -7.38 -12.94
CA ILE A 123 8.38 -6.02 -13.33
C ILE A 123 7.12 -6.18 -14.20
N PRO A 124 6.03 -5.43 -13.94
CA PRO A 124 4.83 -5.49 -14.76
C PRO A 124 5.21 -5.41 -16.23
N PHE A 125 4.58 -6.21 -17.09
CA PHE A 125 5.01 -6.35 -18.49
C PHE A 125 5.18 -5.00 -19.22
N PHE A 126 4.35 -4.01 -18.90
CA PHE A 126 4.41 -2.68 -19.51
C PHE A 126 5.57 -1.79 -19.01
N LEU A 127 6.29 -2.20 -17.96
CA LEU A 127 7.49 -1.53 -17.43
C LEU A 127 8.79 -2.30 -17.77
N LYS A 128 8.69 -3.40 -18.53
CA LYS A 128 9.86 -4.09 -19.11
C LYS A 128 10.37 -3.38 -20.35
#